data_AF-A0A7K1UQP6-F1
#
_entry.id   AF-A0A7K1UQP6-F1
#
_cell.length_a   1.000
_cell.length_b   1.000
_cell.length_c   1.000
_cell.angle_alpha   90.00
_cell.angle_beta   90.00
_cell.angle_gamma   90.00
#
_symmetry.space_group_name_H-M   'P 1'
#
loop_
_entity.id
_entity.type
_entity.pdbx_description
1 polymer ?
#
loop_
_entity_poly.entity_id
_entity_poly.type
_entity_poly.pdbx_seq_one_letter_code
_entity_poly.pdbx_strand_id
1 'polypeptide(L)'
;MRHGRWIAVPIVSTVVLLVLLALRIRIVIQRTGHWSGETCVIGPYNPAERTYLYVITAVFVLTVVSAVVVAVRTGPGAVRWTAIALLALCAVIGLYLLTVWGGLESNNKPIPEEPCPTLKERHANE
;
A
#
# COMPACT_ATOMS: atom_id res chain seq x y z
N MET A 1 -34.41 -3.73 -0.39
CA MET A 1 -33.33 -2.74 -0.63
C MET A 1 -32.23 -2.67 0.45
N ARG A 2 -32.10 -3.62 1.39
CA ARG A 2 -31.09 -3.52 2.49
C ARG A 2 -29.67 -4.00 2.15
N HIS A 3 -29.47 -4.86 1.15
CA HIS A 3 -28.14 -5.43 0.85
C HIS A 3 -27.19 -4.45 0.13
N GLY A 4 -27.73 -3.51 -0.65
CA GLY A 4 -26.94 -2.49 -1.35
C GLY A 4 -26.24 -1.47 -0.44
N ARG A 5 -26.58 -1.39 0.85
CA ARG A 5 -25.86 -0.50 1.80
C ARG A 5 -24.56 -1.12 2.31
N TRP A 6 -24.43 -2.44 2.27
CA TRP A 6 -23.26 -3.14 2.81
C TRP A 6 -22.05 -3.15 1.86
N ILE A 7 -22.26 -2.96 0.55
CA ILE A 7 -21.17 -2.78 -0.41
C ILE A 7 -20.42 -1.45 -0.20
N ALA A 8 -21.03 -0.47 0.46
CA ALA A 8 -20.37 0.79 0.76
C ALA A 8 -19.13 0.60 1.64
N VAL A 9 -19.13 -0.39 2.54
CA VAL A 9 -18.00 -0.67 3.44
C VAL A 9 -16.74 -1.06 2.65
N PRO A 10 -16.73 -2.11 1.80
CA PRO A 10 -15.54 -2.44 1.02
C PRO A 10 -15.17 -1.35 0.02
N ILE A 11 -16.14 -0.61 -0.54
CA ILE A 11 -15.84 0.52 -1.44
C ILE A 11 -15.09 1.64 -0.70
N VAL A 12 -15.62 2.14 0.41
CA VAL A 12 -15.00 3.22 1.18
C VAL A 12 -13.64 2.78 1.71
N SER A 13 -13.53 1.54 2.20
CA SER A 13 -12.27 1.00 2.69
C SER A 13 -11.23 0.89 1.58
N THR A 14 -11.64 0.54 0.35
CA THR A 14 -10.75 0.56 -0.83
C THR A 14 -10.27 1.97 -1.16
N VAL A 15 -11.15 2.98 -1.11
CA VAL A 15 -10.75 4.37 -1.35
C VAL A 15 -9.73 4.83 -0.32
N VAL A 16 -9.97 4.55 0.96
CA VAL A 16 -9.02 4.85 2.05
C VAL A 16 -7.69 4.13 1.82
N LEU A 17 -7.73 2.85 1.44
CA LEU A 17 -6.54 2.05 1.15
C LEU A 17 -5.71 2.67 0.01
N LEU A 18 -6.34 3.10 -1.08
CA LEU A 18 -5.67 3.75 -2.21
C LEU A 18 -5.02 5.07 -1.79
N VAL A 19 -5.70 5.87 -0.96
CA VAL A 19 -5.14 7.12 -0.42
C VAL A 19 -3.91 6.84 0.44
N LEU A 20 -3.98 5.85 1.34
CA LEU A 20 -2.84 5.48 2.19
C LEU A 20 -1.65 4.97 1.37
N LEU A 21 -1.91 4.16 0.33
CA LEU A 21 -0.87 3.69 -0.59
C LEU A 21 -0.23 4.85 -1.37
N ALA A 22 -1.02 5.79 -1.87
CA ALA A 22 -0.52 6.96 -2.57
C ALA A 22 0.36 7.84 -1.66
N LEU A 23 -0.06 8.03 -0.40
CA LEU A 23 0.74 8.75 0.59
C LEU A 23 2.07 8.04 0.87
N ARG A 24 2.05 6.72 1.04
CA ARG A 24 3.27 5.91 1.23
C ARG A 24 4.22 6.06 0.04
N ILE A 25 3.70 5.89 -1.19
CA ILE A 25 4.49 6.02 -2.42
C ILE A 25 5.14 7.40 -2.50
N ARG A 26 4.39 8.47 -2.19
CA ARG A 26 4.94 9.84 -2.17
C ARG A 26 6.08 9.99 -1.16
N ILE A 27 5.93 9.47 0.06
CA ILE A 27 6.97 9.52 1.09
C ILE A 27 8.24 8.77 0.62
N VAL A 28 8.06 7.58 0.06
CA VAL A 28 9.17 6.77 -0.48
C VAL A 28 9.89 7.50 -1.61
N ILE A 29 9.17 8.03 -2.61
CA ILE A 29 9.76 8.81 -3.71
C ILE A 29 10.53 10.02 -3.17
N GLN A 30 9.97 10.74 -2.20
CA GLN A 30 10.65 11.91 -1.62
C GLN A 30 11.98 11.56 -0.95
N ARG A 31 12.12 10.34 -0.42
CA ARG A 31 13.34 9.89 0.24
C ARG A 31 14.34 9.23 -0.69
N THR A 32 13.90 8.55 -1.74
CA THR A 32 14.79 7.72 -2.56
C THR A 32 14.84 8.12 -4.02
N GLY A 33 14.02 9.10 -4.43
CA GLY A 33 13.89 9.53 -5.82
C GLY A 33 13.13 8.55 -6.72
N HIS A 34 12.77 7.35 -6.21
CA HIS A 34 12.04 6.34 -6.96
C HIS A 34 11.02 5.62 -6.07
N TRP A 35 9.86 5.27 -6.64
CA TRP A 35 8.77 4.63 -5.92
C TRP A 35 9.01 3.16 -5.52
N SER A 36 9.90 2.43 -6.20
CA SER A 36 10.23 1.03 -5.88
C SER A 36 11.00 0.93 -4.57
N GLY A 37 11.63 2.04 -4.16
CA GLY A 37 12.42 2.09 -2.95
C GLY A 37 13.62 1.16 -2.97
N GLU A 38 14.17 0.89 -4.17
CA GLU A 38 15.38 0.09 -4.41
C GLU A 38 16.64 0.95 -4.50
N THR A 39 16.47 2.26 -4.68
CA THR A 39 17.56 3.23 -4.72
C THR A 39 18.02 3.58 -3.32
N CYS A 40 19.19 4.21 -3.25
CA CYS A 40 19.74 4.65 -2.00
C CYS A 40 18.83 5.63 -1.23
N VAL A 41 18.84 5.53 0.11
CA VAL A 41 18.02 6.32 1.04
C VAL A 41 18.68 7.64 1.42
N ILE A 42 18.01 8.76 1.13
CA ILE A 42 18.42 10.09 1.60
C ILE A 42 17.81 10.33 2.99
N GLY A 43 18.66 10.31 4.03
CA GLY A 43 18.27 10.66 5.41
C GLY A 43 17.85 9.48 6.30
N PRO A 44 17.69 9.72 7.63
CA PRO A 44 17.48 8.67 8.62
C PRO A 44 16.15 7.94 8.43
N TYR A 45 16.12 6.64 8.77
CA TYR A 45 14.90 5.83 8.79
C TYR A 45 13.84 6.46 9.69
N ASN A 46 12.65 6.73 9.15
CA ASN A 46 11.54 7.25 9.93
C ASN A 46 10.72 6.08 10.50
N PRO A 47 10.69 5.86 11.83
CA PRO A 47 9.92 4.76 12.43
C PRO A 47 8.42 4.84 12.13
N ALA A 48 7.89 6.03 11.80
CA ALA A 48 6.51 6.20 11.39
C ALA A 48 6.18 5.46 10.08
N GLU A 49 7.15 5.19 9.21
CA GLU A 49 6.94 4.44 7.96
C GLU A 49 6.44 3.02 8.22
N ARG A 50 6.97 2.36 9.25
CA ARG A 50 6.50 1.06 9.69
C ARG A 50 5.09 1.13 10.28
N THR A 51 4.79 2.18 11.04
CA THR A 51 3.45 2.43 11.59
C THR A 51 2.41 2.60 10.48
N TYR A 52 2.71 3.36 9.42
CA TYR A 52 1.80 3.50 8.27
C TYR A 52 1.58 2.17 7.55
N LEU A 53 2.60 1.33 7.44
CA LEU A 53 2.48 -0.01 6.86
C LEU A 53 1.56 -0.94 7.65
N TYR A 54 1.61 -0.88 8.99
CA TYR A 54 0.63 -1.58 9.83
C TYR A 54 -0.79 -1.08 9.60
N VAL A 55 -0.98 0.25 9.50
CA VAL A 55 -2.31 0.84 9.22
C VAL A 55 -2.83 0.40 7.83
N ILE A 56 -1.99 0.46 6.79
CA ILE A 56 -2.34 0.00 5.44
C ILE A 56 -2.74 -1.48 5.47
N THR A 57 -1.98 -2.31 6.19
CA THR A 57 -2.23 -3.75 6.31
C THR A 57 -3.54 -4.02 7.05
N ALA A 58 -3.85 -3.29 8.12
CA ALA A 58 -5.11 -3.40 8.84
C ALA A 58 -6.32 -3.02 7.96
N VAL A 59 -6.24 -1.88 7.26
CA VAL A 59 -7.29 -1.44 6.33
C VAL A 59 -7.44 -2.42 5.16
N PHE A 60 -6.34 -2.97 4.66
CA PHE A 60 -6.35 -4.02 3.63
C PHE A 60 -7.14 -5.25 4.08
N VAL A 61 -6.83 -5.79 5.27
CA VAL A 61 -7.53 -6.97 5.82
C VAL A 61 -9.03 -6.69 5.98
N LEU A 62 -9.40 -5.52 6.52
CA LEU A 62 -10.81 -5.12 6.65
C LEU A 62 -11.52 -5.02 5.29
N THR A 63 -10.83 -4.49 4.27
CA THR A 63 -11.35 -4.38 2.91
C THR A 63 -11.60 -5.76 2.31
N VAL A 64 -10.65 -6.68 2.44
CA VAL A 64 -10.77 -8.06 1.94
C VAL A 64 -11.91 -8.79 2.65
N VAL A 65 -11.95 -8.76 3.98
CA VAL A 65 -12.98 -9.46 4.77
C VAL A 65 -14.37 -8.95 4.40
N SER A 66 -14.56 -7.63 4.35
CA SER A 66 -15.85 -7.05 3.99
C SER A 66 -16.26 -7.36 2.55
N ALA A 67 -15.32 -7.33 1.59
CA ALA A 67 -15.58 -7.70 0.20
C ALA A 67 -15.94 -9.19 0.05
N VAL A 68 -15.25 -10.10 0.76
CA VAL A 68 -15.58 -11.54 0.79
C VAL A 68 -16.99 -11.75 1.33
N VAL A 69 -17.34 -11.11 2.46
CA VAL A 69 -18.67 -11.21 3.04
C VAL A 69 -19.74 -10.78 2.03
N VAL A 70 -19.53 -9.65 1.34
CA VAL A 70 -20.49 -9.18 0.33
C VAL A 70 -20.55 -10.13 -0.88
N ALA A 71 -19.42 -10.63 -1.37
CA ALA A 71 -19.36 -11.55 -2.51
C ALA A 71 -20.08 -12.89 -2.23
N VAL A 72 -19.96 -13.41 -1.00
CA VAL A 72 -20.57 -14.67 -0.58
C VAL A 72 -22.05 -14.52 -0.24
N ARG A 73 -22.43 -13.45 0.47
CA ARG A 73 -23.80 -13.26 0.98
C ARG A 73 -24.77 -12.67 -0.04
N THR A 74 -24.27 -12.13 -1.16
CA THR A 74 -25.11 -11.51 -2.19
C THR A 74 -25.38 -12.48 -3.34
N GLY A 75 -26.63 -12.49 -3.82
CA GLY A 75 -27.00 -13.21 -5.03
C GLY A 75 -26.26 -12.70 -6.29
N PRO A 76 -26.34 -13.43 -7.41
CA PRO A 76 -25.74 -13.00 -8.67
C PRO A 76 -26.34 -11.65 -9.10
N GLY A 77 -25.46 -10.67 -9.35
CA GLY A 77 -25.85 -9.30 -9.68
C GLY A 77 -24.69 -8.33 -9.56
N ALA A 78 -24.93 -7.07 -9.93
CA ALA A 78 -23.88 -6.03 -10.00
C ALA A 78 -23.10 -5.90 -8.68
N VAL A 79 -23.78 -5.91 -7.53
CA VAL A 79 -23.14 -5.79 -6.20
C VAL A 79 -22.12 -6.90 -5.94
N ARG A 80 -22.44 -8.16 -6.31
CA ARG A 80 -21.52 -9.28 -6.15
C ARG A 80 -20.31 -9.14 -7.08
N TRP A 81 -20.54 -8.76 -8.33
CA TRP A 81 -19.46 -8.54 -9.30
C TRP A 81 -18.53 -7.39 -8.89
N THR A 82 -19.08 -6.30 -8.34
CA THR A 82 -18.28 -5.22 -7.75
C THR A 82 -17.40 -5.73 -6.61
N ALA A 83 -17.95 -6.53 -5.69
CA ALA A 83 -17.17 -7.12 -4.60
C ALA A 83 -16.04 -8.03 -5.11
N ILE A 84 -16.31 -8.84 -6.16
CA ILE A 84 -15.29 -9.68 -6.80
C ILE A 84 -14.20 -8.84 -7.45
N ALA A 85 -14.57 -7.76 -8.16
CA ALA A 85 -13.59 -6.85 -8.75
C ALA A 85 -12.71 -6.17 -7.69
N LEU A 86 -13.29 -5.78 -6.55
CA LEU A 86 -12.52 -5.26 -5.42
C LEU A 86 -11.56 -6.31 -4.84
N LEU A 87 -11.96 -7.58 -4.76
CA LEU A 87 -11.07 -8.67 -4.34
C LEU A 87 -9.91 -8.89 -5.32
N ALA A 88 -10.16 -8.78 -6.63
CA ALA A 88 -9.09 -8.84 -7.64
C ALA A 88 -8.09 -7.68 -7.48
N LEU A 89 -8.57 -6.46 -7.24
CA LEU A 89 -7.70 -5.33 -6.90
C LEU A 89 -6.91 -5.59 -5.60
N CYS A 90 -7.57 -6.14 -4.58
CA CYS A 90 -6.89 -6.52 -3.34
C CYS A 90 -5.82 -7.58 -3.54
N ALA A 91 -5.95 -8.49 -4.52
CA ALA A 91 -4.89 -9.46 -4.82
C ALA A 91 -3.61 -8.75 -5.30
N VAL A 92 -3.74 -7.72 -6.15
CA VAL A 92 -2.60 -6.91 -6.62
C VAL A 92 -1.97 -6.14 -5.46
N ILE A 93 -2.78 -5.49 -4.62
CA ILE A 93 -2.29 -4.76 -3.44
C ILE A 93 -1.65 -5.72 -2.43
N GLY A 94 -2.21 -6.92 -2.26
CA GLY A 94 -1.67 -7.95 -1.40
C GLY A 94 -0.30 -8.43 -1.85
N LEU A 95 -0.10 -8.61 -3.16
CA LEU A 95 1.20 -8.95 -3.72
C LEU A 95 2.24 -7.86 -3.41
N TYR A 96 1.86 -6.59 -3.56
CA TYR A 96 2.70 -5.46 -3.17
C TYR A 96 3.02 -5.47 -1.66
N LEU A 97 2.02 -5.68 -0.80
CA LEU A 97 2.29 -5.74 0.65
C LEU A 97 3.22 -6.90 1.02
N LEU A 98 3.12 -8.04 0.34
CA LEU A 98 4.05 -9.16 0.52
C LEU A 98 5.48 -8.79 0.14
N THR A 99 5.71 -8.03 -0.94
CA THR A 99 7.07 -7.60 -1.30
C THR A 99 7.63 -6.61 -0.29
N VAL A 100 6.80 -5.68 0.19
CA VAL A 100 7.20 -4.69 1.20
C VAL A 100 7.55 -5.35 2.54
N TRP A 101 6.70 -6.25 3.04
CA TRP A 101 6.94 -6.97 4.29
C TRP A 101 8.04 -8.04 4.17
N GLY A 102 8.20 -8.63 2.99
CA GLY A 102 9.24 -9.60 2.66
C GLY A 102 10.64 -8.99 2.55
N GLY A 103 10.79 -7.67 2.70
CA GLY A 103 12.09 -7.00 2.68
C GLY A 103 12.69 -6.82 1.29
N LEU A 104 11.88 -6.93 0.23
CA LEU A 104 12.33 -6.64 -1.14
C LEU A 104 12.49 -5.14 -1.41
N GLU A 105 11.85 -4.28 -0.60
CA GLU A 105 12.06 -2.83 -0.63
C GLU A 105 13.18 -2.46 0.36
N SER A 106 14.33 -2.02 -0.15
CA SER A 106 15.53 -1.72 0.66
C SER A 106 15.27 -0.61 1.67
N ASN A 107 14.30 0.27 1.39
CA ASN A 107 13.87 1.36 2.28
C ASN A 107 13.13 0.92 3.54
N ASN A 108 12.57 -0.30 3.57
CA ASN A 108 11.85 -0.78 4.74
C ASN A 108 12.80 -1.39 5.80
N LYS A 109 14.12 -1.30 5.57
CA LYS A 109 15.15 -1.72 6.53
C LYS A 109 15.43 -0.62 7.56
N PRO A 110 15.55 -0.95 8.86
CA PRO A 110 15.87 0.03 9.91
C PRO A 110 17.24 0.70 9.74
N ILE A 111 18.17 0.02 9.06
CA ILE A 111 19.53 0.50 8.78
C ILE A 111 19.73 0.38 7.27
N PRO A 112 19.84 1.49 6.52
CA PRO A 112 20.19 1.43 5.11
C PRO A 112 21.61 0.87 4.96
N GLU A 113 21.78 -0.14 4.10
CA GLU A 113 23.06 -0.82 3.90
C GLU A 113 24.10 0.08 3.21
N GLU A 114 23.66 1.12 2.48
CA GLU A 114 24.54 2.11 1.84
C GLU A 114 23.98 3.54 1.97
N PRO A 115 24.76 4.51 2.51
CA PRO A 115 24.38 5.91 2.52
C PRO A 115 24.55 6.53 1.13
N CYS A 116 23.68 7.48 0.76
CA CYS A 116 23.75 8.06 -0.58
C CYS A 116 24.89 9.05 -0.67
N PRO A 117 25.51 9.19 -1.86
CA PRO A 117 26.24 10.41 -2.14
C PRO A 117 25.31 11.59 -1.90
N THR A 118 25.79 12.54 -1.10
CA THR A 118 25.10 13.78 -0.79
C THR A 118 24.74 14.51 -2.09
N LEU A 119 23.69 15.34 -2.09
CA LEU A 119 23.36 16.19 -3.25
C LEU A 119 24.57 17.02 -3.74
N LYS A 120 25.50 17.36 -2.84
CA LYS A 120 26.79 17.99 -3.15
C LYS A 120 27.71 17.12 -4.00
N GLU A 121 27.77 15.82 -3.75
CA GLU A 121 28.62 14.88 -4.50
C GLU A 121 28.04 14.53 -5.88
N ARG A 122 26.72 14.59 -6.04
CA ARG A 122 26.07 14.45 -7.36
C ARG A 122 26.42 15.60 -8.31
N HIS A 123 26.40 16.84 -7.82
CA HIS A 123 26.76 18.02 -8.62
C HIS A 123 28.27 18.24 -8.77
N ALA A 124 29.11 17.51 -8.03
CA ALA A 124 30.56 17.57 -8.18
C ALA A 124 31.11 16.64 -9.28
N ASN A 125 30.28 15.70 -9.76
CA ASN A 125 30.63 14.69 -10.76
C ASN A 125 29.89 14.89 -12.11
N GLU A 126 29.16 16.00 -12.26
CA GLU A 126 28.62 16.51 -13.54
C GLU A 126 29.49 17.67 -14.05
#